data_AF-A0A2S6Z0K8-F1
#
_entry.id   AF-A0A2S6Z0K8-F1
#
_cell.length_a   1.000
_cell.length_b   1.000
_cell.length_c   1.000
_cell.angle_alpha   90.00
_cell.angle_beta   90.00
_cell.angle_gamma   90.00
#
_symmetry.space_group_name_H-M   'P 1'
#
loop_
_entity.id
_entity.type
_entity.pdbx_description
1 polymer ?
#
loop_
_entity_poly.entity_id
_entity_poly.type
_entity_poly.pdbx_seq_one_letter_code
_entity_poly.pdbx_strand_id
1 'polypeptide(L)'
;MNQPNLFSALIKAEALRPLDLAFAQSLQRLAPDTDPQVLAGAALASLAVTSGHAGLDPTRAAMLLDAREGPSPALPDPTDWQRALAASRWVDQPNPEDPAAADCPLVLEHGLLYLRRYREYERRLALGLQRIAAQSPPPFGAATLAPLFVQLFPNPAIPLPQAGEGARRAG
;
A
#
# COMPACT_ATOMS: atom_id res chain seq x y z
N MET A 1 -13.59 -26.87 -20.61
CA MET A 1 -12.51 -27.00 -19.61
C MET A 1 -12.57 -25.76 -18.73
N ASN A 2 -12.98 -25.89 -17.46
CA ASN A 2 -12.99 -24.74 -16.54
C ASN A 2 -11.54 -24.31 -16.31
N GLN A 3 -11.20 -23.07 -16.67
CA GLN A 3 -9.91 -22.51 -16.30
C GLN A 3 -9.80 -22.50 -14.76
N PRO A 4 -8.66 -22.92 -14.18
CA PRO A 4 -8.47 -22.85 -12.74
C PRO A 4 -8.58 -21.38 -12.29
N ASN A 5 -9.33 -21.13 -11.22
CA ASN A 5 -9.38 -19.81 -10.61
C ASN A 5 -7.98 -19.40 -10.10
N LEU A 6 -7.73 -18.08 -10.02
CA LEU A 6 -6.40 -17.53 -9.68
C LEU A 6 -5.82 -18.15 -8.39
N PHE A 7 -6.63 -18.28 -7.34
CA PHE A 7 -6.17 -18.82 -6.07
C PHE A 7 -5.66 -20.27 -6.18
N SER A 8 -6.37 -21.12 -6.93
CA SER A 8 -5.92 -22.49 -7.19
C SER A 8 -4.64 -22.52 -8.03
N ALA A 9 -4.48 -21.58 -8.98
CA ALA A 9 -3.28 -21.47 -9.79
C ALA A 9 -2.06 -21.05 -8.95
N LEU A 10 -2.23 -20.12 -8.01
CA LEU A 10 -1.19 -19.70 -7.07
C LEU A 10 -0.72 -20.84 -6.15
N ILE A 11 -1.65 -21.66 -5.66
CA ILE A 11 -1.32 -22.85 -4.86
C ILE A 11 -0.50 -23.84 -5.67
N LYS A 12 -0.94 -24.14 -6.91
CA LYS A 12 -0.25 -25.09 -7.80
C LYS A 12 1.14 -24.62 -8.22
N ALA A 13 1.33 -23.31 -8.34
CA ALA A 13 2.62 -22.71 -8.67
C ALA A 13 3.57 -22.64 -7.47
N GLU A 14 3.14 -23.05 -6.27
CA GLU A 14 3.90 -22.94 -5.02
C GLU A 14 4.47 -21.53 -4.76
N ALA A 15 3.83 -20.50 -5.32
CA ALA A 15 4.30 -19.12 -5.26
C ALA A 15 4.00 -18.43 -3.90
N LEU A 16 3.23 -19.10 -3.04
CA LEU A 16 2.78 -18.57 -1.76
C LEU A 16 3.47 -19.31 -0.62
N ARG A 17 3.86 -18.58 0.43
CA ARG A 17 4.40 -19.21 1.64
C ARG A 17 3.26 -19.81 2.46
N PRO A 18 3.57 -20.71 3.42
CA PRO A 18 2.56 -21.31 4.27
C PRO A 18 1.66 -20.30 4.99
N LEU A 19 2.22 -19.16 5.42
CA LEU A 19 1.47 -18.11 6.10
C LEU A 19 0.46 -17.42 5.16
N ASP A 20 0.88 -17.08 3.94
CA ASP A 20 0.03 -16.39 2.97
C ASP A 20 -1.18 -17.26 2.59
N LEU A 21 -0.92 -18.57 2.42
CA LEU A 21 -1.95 -19.57 2.18
C LEU A 21 -2.89 -19.73 3.37
N ALA A 22 -2.34 -19.86 4.59
CA ALA A 22 -3.14 -20.02 5.80
C ALA A 22 -4.04 -18.81 6.07
N PHE A 23 -3.58 -17.60 5.73
CA PHE A 23 -4.38 -16.40 5.83
C PHE A 23 -5.61 -16.46 4.90
N ALA A 24 -5.41 -16.69 3.60
CA ALA A 24 -6.52 -16.81 2.66
C ALA A 24 -7.48 -17.97 3.01
N GLN A 25 -6.94 -19.13 3.38
CA GLN A 25 -7.76 -20.26 3.84
C GLN A 25 -8.58 -19.94 5.09
N SER A 26 -8.08 -19.08 5.98
CA SER A 26 -8.83 -18.64 7.15
C SER A 26 -10.04 -17.79 6.75
N LEU A 27 -9.90 -16.91 5.76
CA LEU A 27 -11.04 -16.16 5.20
C LEU A 27 -12.07 -17.11 4.57
N GLN A 28 -11.61 -18.09 3.79
CA GLN A 28 -12.49 -19.10 3.19
C GLN A 28 -13.22 -19.95 4.24
N ARG A 29 -12.56 -20.34 5.34
CA ARG A 29 -13.24 -21.08 6.42
C ARG A 29 -14.32 -20.24 7.12
N LEU A 30 -14.10 -18.95 7.28
CA LEU A 30 -15.06 -18.04 7.91
C LEU A 30 -16.22 -17.66 6.98
N ALA A 31 -15.99 -17.65 5.67
CA ALA A 31 -17.01 -17.45 4.65
C ALA A 31 -16.71 -18.34 3.42
N PRO A 32 -17.31 -19.55 3.34
CA PRO A 32 -17.03 -20.52 2.28
C PRO A 32 -17.26 -19.99 0.85
N ASP A 33 -18.22 -19.09 0.70
CA ASP A 33 -18.59 -18.48 -0.59
C ASP A 33 -17.72 -17.27 -0.97
N THR A 34 -16.60 -17.04 -0.27
CA THR A 34 -15.67 -15.95 -0.60
C THR A 34 -15.10 -16.16 -2.00
N ASP A 35 -15.19 -15.12 -2.84
CA ASP A 35 -14.69 -15.13 -4.20
C ASP A 35 -13.20 -15.54 -4.25
N PRO A 36 -12.81 -16.52 -5.08
CA PRO A 36 -11.41 -16.90 -5.27
C PRO A 36 -10.48 -15.75 -5.62
N GLN A 37 -10.94 -14.70 -6.31
CA GLN A 37 -10.15 -13.50 -6.59
C GLN A 37 -9.81 -12.71 -5.31
N VAL A 38 -10.72 -12.70 -4.33
CA VAL A 38 -10.49 -12.09 -3.02
C VAL A 38 -9.50 -12.93 -2.23
N LEU A 39 -9.63 -14.26 -2.25
CA LEU A 39 -8.68 -15.16 -1.58
C LEU A 39 -7.26 -15.02 -2.15
N ALA A 40 -7.14 -14.93 -3.47
CA ALA A 40 -5.87 -14.66 -4.14
C ALA A 40 -5.32 -13.27 -3.76
N GLY A 41 -6.15 -12.23 -3.76
CA GLY A 41 -5.75 -10.89 -3.33
C GLY A 41 -5.25 -10.86 -1.88
N ALA A 42 -5.92 -11.57 -0.97
CA ALA A 42 -5.53 -11.69 0.43
C ALA A 42 -4.15 -12.34 0.58
N ALA A 43 -3.93 -13.47 -0.09
CA ALA A 43 -2.65 -14.17 -0.06
C ALA A 43 -1.52 -13.32 -0.65
N LEU A 44 -1.78 -12.65 -1.79
CA LEU A 44 -0.81 -11.80 -2.45
C LEU A 44 -0.51 -10.51 -1.67
N ALA A 45 -1.49 -9.93 -0.96
CA ALA A 45 -1.24 -8.82 -0.05
C ALA A 45 -0.33 -9.23 1.12
N SER A 46 -0.51 -10.44 1.66
CA SER A 46 0.39 -11.01 2.68
C SER A 46 1.80 -11.25 2.14
N LEU A 47 1.92 -11.75 0.91
CA LEU A 47 3.21 -11.92 0.24
C LEU A 47 3.90 -10.56 -0.01
N ALA A 48 3.18 -9.57 -0.55
CA ALA A 48 3.67 -8.25 -0.88
C ALA A 48 4.34 -7.57 0.32
N VAL A 49 3.69 -7.63 1.48
CA VAL A 49 4.20 -7.11 2.77
C VAL A 49 5.58 -7.65 3.11
N THR A 50 5.78 -8.94 2.90
CA THR A 50 7.05 -9.57 3.24
C THR A 50 8.13 -9.44 2.18
N SER A 51 7.74 -9.10 0.96
CA SER A 51 8.64 -8.66 -0.10
C SER A 51 9.01 -7.18 0.02
N GLY A 52 8.52 -6.48 1.06
CA GLY A 52 8.86 -5.09 1.36
C GLY A 52 7.91 -4.06 0.75
N HIS A 53 6.82 -4.48 0.10
CA HIS A 53 5.77 -3.58 -0.38
C HIS A 53 4.76 -3.30 0.73
N ALA A 54 4.20 -2.10 0.78
CA ALA A 54 3.24 -1.78 1.83
C ALA A 54 1.85 -2.40 1.59
N GLY A 55 1.50 -2.63 0.32
CA GLY A 55 0.28 -3.31 -0.12
C GLY A 55 0.49 -3.96 -1.49
N LEU A 56 -0.50 -4.76 -1.91
CA LEU A 56 -0.58 -5.34 -3.24
C LEU A 56 -1.10 -4.30 -4.23
N ASP A 57 -0.36 -4.07 -5.30
CA ASP A 57 -0.81 -3.34 -6.47
C ASP A 57 -1.31 -4.35 -7.53
N PRO A 58 -2.63 -4.41 -7.83
CA PRO A 58 -3.19 -5.32 -8.83
C PRO A 58 -2.58 -5.15 -10.22
N THR A 59 -2.13 -3.95 -10.59
CA THR A 59 -1.49 -3.68 -11.89
C THR A 59 -0.07 -4.25 -11.97
N ARG A 60 0.54 -4.51 -10.82
CA ARG A 60 1.94 -4.92 -10.65
C ARG A 60 2.09 -6.30 -9.99
N ALA A 61 0.97 -6.99 -9.76
CA ALA A 61 0.92 -8.28 -9.08
C ALA A 61 1.83 -9.35 -9.70
N ALA A 62 2.03 -9.30 -11.02
CA ALA A 62 2.92 -10.21 -11.74
C ALA A 62 4.37 -10.17 -11.22
N MET A 63 4.86 -9.02 -10.74
CA MET A 63 6.24 -8.91 -10.25
C MET A 63 6.45 -9.55 -8.87
N LEU A 64 5.38 -9.78 -8.11
CA LEU A 64 5.46 -10.51 -6.83
C LEU A 64 5.63 -12.01 -7.05
N LEU A 65 5.28 -12.48 -8.24
CA LEU A 65 5.31 -13.87 -8.61
C LEU A 65 6.65 -14.15 -9.30
N ASP A 66 7.65 -14.51 -8.51
CA ASP A 66 8.90 -15.05 -9.06
C ASP A 66 8.56 -16.31 -9.87
N ALA A 67 8.86 -16.30 -11.16
CA ALA A 67 8.70 -17.47 -12.04
C ALA A 67 9.78 -18.52 -11.75
N ARG A 68 9.77 -19.05 -10.53
CA ARG A 68 10.60 -20.19 -10.14
C ARG A 68 9.87 -21.45 -10.56
N GLU A 69 10.08 -21.79 -11.83
CA GLU A 69 9.63 -23.01 -12.51
C GLU A 69 8.10 -23.19 -12.64
N GLY A 70 7.57 -22.74 -13.79
CA GLY A 70 6.19 -23.00 -14.20
C GLY A 70 5.58 -21.84 -15.00
N PRO A 71 4.45 -22.06 -15.69
CA PRO A 71 3.71 -20.96 -16.32
C PRO A 71 3.14 -20.03 -15.25
N SER A 72 3.42 -18.72 -15.37
CA SER A 72 2.84 -17.73 -14.47
C SER A 72 1.31 -17.82 -14.49
N PRO A 73 0.64 -17.74 -13.33
CA PRO A 73 -0.81 -17.81 -13.27
C PRO A 73 -1.41 -16.61 -14.02
N ALA A 74 -2.51 -16.85 -14.73
CA ALA A 74 -3.24 -15.79 -15.42
C ALA A 74 -3.85 -14.84 -14.38
N LEU A 75 -3.36 -13.60 -14.36
CA LEU A 75 -3.90 -12.55 -13.52
C LEU A 75 -5.14 -11.91 -14.17
N PRO A 76 -6.18 -11.55 -13.40
CA PRO A 76 -7.32 -10.82 -13.92
C PRO A 76 -6.93 -9.42 -14.42
N ASP A 77 -7.83 -8.80 -15.18
CA ASP A 77 -7.73 -7.36 -15.44
C ASP A 77 -7.69 -6.59 -14.10
N PRO A 78 -6.74 -5.65 -13.91
CA PRO A 78 -6.60 -4.94 -12.64
C PRO A 78 -7.85 -4.17 -12.21
N THR A 79 -8.63 -3.64 -13.14
CA THR A 79 -9.84 -2.85 -12.85
C THR A 79 -10.96 -3.78 -12.40
N ASP A 80 -11.14 -4.89 -13.11
CA ASP A 80 -12.14 -5.90 -12.75
C ASP A 80 -11.81 -6.56 -11.40
N TRP A 81 -10.54 -6.82 -11.14
CA TRP A 81 -10.09 -7.37 -9.88
C TRP A 81 -10.33 -6.41 -8.72
N GLN A 82 -9.99 -5.13 -8.88
CA GLN A 82 -10.29 -4.10 -7.88
C GLN A 82 -11.79 -4.03 -7.59
N ARG A 83 -12.65 -4.15 -8.61
CA ARG A 83 -14.11 -4.18 -8.42
C ARG A 83 -14.56 -5.40 -7.61
N ALA A 84 -14.02 -6.58 -7.90
CA ALA A 84 -14.31 -7.80 -7.15
C ALA A 84 -13.82 -7.70 -5.70
N LEU A 85 -12.64 -7.12 -5.48
CA LEU A 85 -12.09 -6.86 -4.14
C LEU A 85 -12.97 -5.87 -3.36
N ALA A 86 -13.36 -4.75 -3.98
CA ALA A 86 -14.21 -3.73 -3.38
C ALA A 86 -15.60 -4.24 -2.98
N ALA A 87 -16.13 -5.25 -3.70
CA ALA A 87 -17.41 -5.87 -3.40
C ALA A 87 -17.34 -6.91 -2.25
N SER A 88 -16.14 -7.23 -1.77
CA SER A 88 -15.93 -8.26 -0.75
C SER A 88 -16.21 -7.75 0.65
N ARG A 89 -16.89 -8.56 1.46
CA ARG A 89 -17.08 -8.30 2.91
C ARG A 89 -15.80 -8.28 3.74
N TRP A 90 -14.68 -8.72 3.18
CA TRP A 90 -13.38 -8.75 3.86
C TRP A 90 -12.54 -7.49 3.63
N VAL A 91 -13.01 -6.61 2.74
CA VAL A 91 -12.28 -5.45 2.26
C VAL A 91 -13.05 -4.19 2.66
N ASP A 92 -12.41 -3.33 3.44
CA ASP A 92 -12.94 -2.02 3.75
C ASP A 92 -12.40 -0.96 2.78
N GLN A 93 -13.12 0.15 2.62
CA GLN A 93 -12.77 1.30 1.77
C GLN A 93 -12.96 2.61 2.56
N PRO A 94 -12.23 2.81 3.68
CA PRO A 94 -12.35 4.01 4.49
C PRO A 94 -11.74 5.21 3.77
N ASN A 95 -12.10 6.43 4.19
CA ASN A 95 -11.34 7.60 3.79
C ASN A 95 -9.89 7.52 4.33
N PRO A 96 -8.91 8.19 3.69
CA PRO A 96 -7.51 8.11 4.10
C PRO A 96 -7.23 8.45 5.58
N GLU A 97 -7.99 9.39 6.16
CA GLU A 97 -7.81 9.83 7.54
C GLU A 97 -8.55 8.99 8.60
N ASP A 98 -9.56 8.23 8.14
CA ASP A 98 -10.43 7.42 8.99
C ASP A 98 -9.80 6.05 9.29
N PRO A 99 -10.03 5.47 10.49
CA PRO A 99 -9.60 4.12 10.78
C PRO A 99 -10.40 3.09 9.96
N ALA A 100 -9.73 2.05 9.47
CA ALA A 100 -10.40 0.94 8.81
C ALA A 100 -11.20 0.05 9.79
N ALA A 101 -12.33 -0.47 9.30
CA ALA A 101 -13.24 -1.36 10.02
C ALA A 101 -12.51 -2.55 10.64
N ALA A 102 -12.79 -2.85 11.91
CA ALA A 102 -12.03 -3.84 12.68
C ALA A 102 -12.24 -5.29 12.22
N ASP A 103 -13.38 -5.57 11.59
CA ASP A 103 -13.80 -6.86 11.06
C ASP A 103 -13.34 -7.12 9.61
N CYS A 104 -12.78 -6.09 8.95
CA CYS A 104 -12.19 -6.21 7.62
C CYS A 104 -10.66 -6.33 7.72
N PRO A 105 -10.08 -7.51 7.45
CA PRO A 105 -8.63 -7.70 7.50
C PRO A 105 -7.89 -7.02 6.34
N LEU A 106 -8.59 -6.67 5.26
CA LEU A 106 -8.05 -6.03 4.08
C LEU A 106 -8.64 -4.62 3.92
N VAL A 107 -7.87 -3.73 3.30
CA VAL A 107 -8.29 -2.37 2.97
C VAL A 107 -7.92 -2.08 1.53
N LEU A 108 -8.88 -1.60 0.73
CA LEU A 108 -8.62 -1.12 -0.62
C LEU A 108 -8.59 0.41 -0.60
N GLU A 109 -7.43 0.97 -0.93
CA GLU A 109 -7.22 2.41 -0.91
C GLU A 109 -6.32 2.81 -2.08
N HIS A 110 -6.73 3.83 -2.86
CA HIS A 110 -6.01 4.33 -4.03
C HIS A 110 -5.59 3.23 -5.05
N GLY A 111 -6.42 2.18 -5.18
CA GLY A 111 -6.16 1.04 -6.07
C GLY A 111 -5.19 -0.02 -5.52
N LEU A 112 -4.67 0.18 -4.31
CA LEU A 112 -3.80 -0.76 -3.60
C LEU A 112 -4.60 -1.55 -2.56
N LEU A 113 -4.33 -2.85 -2.46
CA LEU A 113 -4.91 -3.73 -1.46
C LEU A 113 -3.91 -3.94 -0.31
N TYR A 114 -4.26 -3.44 0.86
CA TYR A 114 -3.44 -3.52 2.06
C TYR A 114 -3.93 -4.59 3.03
N LEU A 115 -3.01 -5.13 3.82
CA LEU A 115 -3.37 -5.67 5.12
C LEU A 115 -3.73 -4.51 6.05
N ARG A 116 -4.90 -4.56 6.71
CA ARG A 116 -5.42 -3.48 7.58
C ARG A 116 -4.37 -2.96 8.57
N ARG A 117 -3.61 -3.85 9.18
CA ARG A 117 -2.58 -3.50 10.17
C ARG A 117 -1.53 -2.53 9.61
N TYR A 118 -1.07 -2.76 8.38
CA TYR A 118 -0.03 -1.96 7.74
C TYR A 118 -0.59 -0.63 7.26
N ARG A 119 -1.79 -0.63 6.68
CA ARG A 119 -2.52 0.60 6.34
C ARG A 119 -2.71 1.51 7.56
N GLU A 120 -3.08 0.95 8.72
CA GLU A 120 -3.21 1.73 9.95
C GLU A 120 -1.87 2.31 10.45
N TYR A 121 -0.74 1.66 10.17
CA TYR A 121 0.58 2.24 10.46
C TYR A 121 0.88 3.42 9.56
N GLU A 122 0.61 3.31 8.26
CA GLU A 122 0.76 4.42 7.31
C GLU A 122 -0.13 5.61 7.68
N ARG A 123 -1.40 5.36 7.99
CA ARG A 123 -2.32 6.43 8.42
C ARG A 123 -1.82 7.17 9.66
N ARG A 124 -1.40 6.42 10.69
CA ARG A 124 -0.86 7.03 11.93
C ARG A 124 0.40 7.83 11.65
N LEU A 125 1.26 7.36 10.75
CA LEU A 125 2.45 8.09 10.32
C LEU A 125 2.07 9.38 9.60
N ALA A 126 1.16 9.33 8.64
CA ALA A 126 0.68 10.50 7.90
C ALA A 126 0.08 11.56 8.83
N LEU A 127 -0.81 11.17 9.75
CA LEU A 127 -1.38 12.07 10.75
C LEU A 127 -0.31 12.65 11.69
N GLY A 128 0.71 11.86 12.03
CA GLY A 128 1.86 12.33 12.80
C GLY A 128 2.64 13.43 12.08
N LEU A 129 2.93 13.23 10.80
CA LEU A 129 3.64 14.20 9.97
C LEU A 129 2.83 15.48 9.75
N GLN A 130 1.53 15.35 9.45
CA GLN A 130 0.63 16.51 9.33
C GLN A 130 0.58 17.31 10.63
N ARG A 131 0.51 16.64 11.79
CA ARG A 131 0.53 17.32 13.09
C ARG A 131 1.82 18.10 13.32
N ILE A 132 2.97 17.53 12.96
CA ILE A 132 4.26 18.22 13.05
C ILE A 132 4.28 19.43 12.10
N ALA A 133 3.85 19.23 10.86
CA ALA A 133 3.83 20.29 9.84
C ALA A 133 2.86 21.44 10.17
N ALA A 134 1.77 21.17 10.90
CA ALA A 134 0.81 22.19 11.32
C ALA A 134 1.31 23.09 12.46
N GLN A 135 2.41 22.73 13.14
CA GLN A 135 2.99 23.56 14.18
C GLN A 135 3.69 24.77 13.56
N SER A 136 3.20 25.98 13.85
CA SER A 136 3.94 27.19 13.51
C SER A 136 5.20 27.25 14.37
N PRO A 137 6.41 27.36 13.75
CA PRO A 137 7.62 27.53 14.52
C PRO A 137 7.51 28.83 15.34
N PRO A 138 8.12 28.88 16.54
CA PRO A 138 8.19 30.14 17.28
C PRO A 138 8.84 31.19 16.39
N PRO A 139 8.41 32.46 16.46
CA PRO A 139 8.99 33.50 15.62
C PRO A 139 10.50 33.54 15.82
N PHE A 140 11.24 33.17 14.78
CA PHE A 140 12.69 33.17 14.77
C PHE A 140 13.19 34.08 13.65
N GLY A 141 14.16 34.92 13.97
CA GLY A 141 14.82 35.74 12.96
C GLY A 141 15.74 34.87 12.12
N ALA A 142 15.31 34.48 10.92
CA ALA A 142 16.17 33.72 9.99
C ALA A 142 17.53 34.41 9.77
N ALA A 143 17.56 35.75 9.77
CA ALA A 143 18.78 36.56 9.70
C ALA A 143 19.74 36.35 10.88
N THR A 144 19.22 36.01 12.07
CA THR A 144 20.02 35.75 13.28
C THR A 144 20.79 34.42 13.19
N LEU A 145 20.28 33.45 12.43
CA LEU A 145 20.91 32.14 12.26
C LEU A 145 21.92 32.10 11.10
N ALA A 146 21.85 33.06 10.17
CA ALA A 146 22.70 33.09 8.98
C ALA A 146 24.21 33.01 9.29
N PRO A 147 24.75 33.74 10.29
CA PRO A 147 26.17 33.61 10.65
C PRO A 147 26.53 32.21 11.19
N LEU A 148 25.64 31.58 11.96
CA LEU A 148 25.84 30.23 12.48
C LEU A 148 25.82 29.19 11.35
N PHE A 149 24.94 29.34 10.36
CA PHE A 149 24.93 28.46 9.18
C PHE A 149 26.24 28.57 8.39
N VAL A 150 26.79 29.78 8.19
CA VAL A 150 28.09 29.97 7.52
C VAL A 150 29.22 29.31 8.31
N GLN A 151 29.18 29.36 9.65
CA GLN A 151 30.20 28.74 10.50
C GLN A 151 30.09 27.21 10.52
N LEU A 152 28.88 26.64 10.57
CA LEU A 152 28.64 25.20 10.66
C LEU A 152 28.70 24.49 9.30
N PHE A 153 28.37 25.20 8.22
CA PHE A 153 28.35 24.69 6.85
C PHE A 153 29.24 25.55 5.93
N PRO A 154 30.57 25.59 6.16
CA PRO A 154 31.48 26.52 5.48
C PRO A 154 31.69 26.20 3.99
N ASN A 155 31.32 25.00 3.54
CA ASN A 155 31.34 24.62 2.12
C ASN A 155 29.91 24.29 1.67
N PRO A 156 29.13 25.26 1.18
CA PRO A 156 27.75 25.05 0.75
C PRO A 156 27.73 24.32 -0.59
N ALA A 157 28.07 23.03 -0.60
CA ALA A 157 27.85 22.16 -1.73
C ALA A 157 26.40 21.66 -1.67
N ILE A 158 25.44 22.53 -2.01
CA ILE A 158 24.10 22.26 -2.60
C ILE A 158 23.46 23.65 -2.82
N PRO A 159 23.19 24.08 -4.07
CA PRO A 159 22.37 25.26 -4.32
C PRO A 159 20.96 25.03 -3.75
N LEU A 160 20.48 25.96 -2.91
CA LEU A 160 19.08 25.99 -2.48
C LEU A 160 18.18 26.22 -3.71
N PRO A 161 17.05 25.50 -3.87
CA PRO A 161 16.07 25.84 -4.89
C PRO A 161 15.55 27.26 -4.61
N GLN A 162 15.52 28.09 -5.65
CA GLN A 162 15.12 29.49 -5.54
C GLN A 162 13.66 29.57 -5.05
N ALA A 163 13.46 30.23 -3.91
CA ALA A 163 12.15 30.58 -3.41
C ALA A 163 11.48 31.57 -4.38
N GLY A 164 10.61 31.07 -5.27
CA GLY A 164 9.96 31.93 -6.26
C GLY A 164 8.85 31.32 -7.13
N GLU A 165 8.65 30.00 -7.15
CA GLU A 165 7.73 29.37 -8.11
C GLU A 165 6.50 28.77 -7.43
N GLY A 166 5.76 29.61 -6.69
CA GLY A 166 4.52 29.23 -6.00
C GLY A 166 3.39 30.25 -6.10
N ALA A 167 3.54 31.31 -6.93
CA ALA A 167 2.50 32.32 -7.09
C ALA A 167 2.31 32.71 -8.57
N ARG A 168 1.07 32.56 -9.04
CA ARG A 168 0.51 32.82 -10.39
C ARG A 168 0.62 31.58 -11.32
N ARG A 169 -0.47 30.93 -11.70
CA ARG A 169 -1.63 31.52 -12.40
C ARG A 169 -2.96 30.87 -11.98
N ALA A 170 -3.84 31.69 -11.40
CA ALA A 170 -5.26 31.63 -11.71
C ALA A 170 -5.48 32.48 -12.96
N GLY A 171 -6.21 31.93 -13.93
CA GLY A 171 -6.57 32.51 -15.21
C GLY A 171 -7.32 31.47 -16.01
#